data_AF-J6DQH3-F1
#
_entry.id   AF-J6DQH3-F1
#
_cell.length_a   1.000
_cell.length_b   1.000
_cell.length_c   1.000
_cell.angle_alpha   90.00
_cell.angle_beta   90.00
_cell.angle_gamma   90.00
#
_symmetry.space_group_name_H-M   'P 1'
#
loop_
_entity.id
_entity.type
_entity.pdbx_description
1 polymer ?
#
loop_
_entity_poly.entity_id
_entity_poly.type
_entity_poly.pdbx_seq_one_letter_code
_entity_poly.pdbx_strand_id
1 'polypeptide(L)'
;MTKSFGEVLDKYRGIGPGFDFLRIGLAFSIVLTHSFLLTRNDAFIRGSVFWFTEYALVPMFFALSGFLIAGSAQRLSLRNFLINRGLRIVPALAVDIVVCSLIIGPIITIVYHSEYFTDPRFFKYFLNIAGWIHYELPGVFQDNPSQRVNGALWTVPWEIFCYIIMSFLMVTAIVKTRYKLLAVTAAYIVIGLIVQKMPYLFPGSVKPIARFLFMSRGSQLITAFMMGIVAFQFKAVIPYSRWLFAAACLVCLVAILTLDSRAVESVINRPIVITSLVYITVFIGLSEVPIPAFFRKGDYSYGVYLYHDPFLQIWISAFPSVFLYPKYGALALYLVGLPSALAVAVLSWHFIEKPILGLRKKFSFIAQVRGVEDGNQAGRESNVRPIAVKS
;
A
#
# COMPACT_ATOMS: atom_id res chain seq x y z
N MET A 1 -5.05 30.08 16.02
CA MET A 1 -4.62 28.72 16.42
C MET A 1 -4.61 27.84 15.20
N THR A 2 -3.50 27.15 14.94
CA THR A 2 -3.39 26.20 13.83
C THR A 2 -4.22 24.96 14.14
N LYS A 3 -5.11 24.55 13.23
CA LYS A 3 -5.96 23.37 13.46
C LYS A 3 -5.10 22.12 13.64
N SER A 4 -5.53 21.16 14.45
CA SER A 4 -4.86 19.86 14.55
C SER A 4 -5.29 18.91 13.41
N PHE A 5 -4.51 17.86 13.15
CA PHE A 5 -4.92 16.78 12.23
C PHE A 5 -6.25 16.16 12.65
N GLY A 6 -6.51 16.04 13.96
CA GLY A 6 -7.78 15.56 14.52
C GLY A 6 -8.94 16.45 14.11
N GLU A 7 -8.83 17.76 14.32
CA GLU A 7 -9.89 18.73 13.99
C GLU A 7 -10.20 18.76 12.48
N VAL A 8 -9.17 18.66 11.63
CA VAL A 8 -9.36 18.58 10.17
C VAL A 8 -10.01 17.26 9.78
N LEU A 9 -9.60 16.14 10.38
CA LEU A 9 -10.17 14.84 10.10
C LEU A 9 -11.65 14.76 10.54
N ASP A 10 -11.98 15.37 11.69
CA ASP A 10 -13.35 15.43 12.22
C ASP A 10 -14.26 16.30 11.35
N LYS A 11 -13.73 17.41 10.78
CA LYS A 11 -14.44 18.22 9.76
C LYS A 11 -14.94 17.37 8.59
N TYR A 12 -14.18 16.34 8.19
CA TYR A 12 -14.54 15.44 7.08
C TYR A 12 -15.08 14.08 7.55
N ARG A 13 -15.68 14.01 8.74
CA ARG A 13 -16.33 12.80 9.28
C ARG A 13 -15.40 11.57 9.32
N GLY A 14 -14.10 11.78 9.54
CA GLY A 14 -13.13 10.70 9.63
C GLY A 14 -12.54 10.23 8.29
N ILE A 15 -12.90 10.86 7.16
CA ILE A 15 -12.40 10.52 5.82
C ILE A 15 -11.74 11.77 5.24
N GLY A 16 -10.41 11.81 5.24
CA GLY A 16 -9.66 12.92 4.64
C GLY A 16 -9.93 13.03 3.12
N PRO A 17 -10.21 14.23 2.60
CA PRO A 17 -10.65 14.43 1.22
C PRO A 17 -9.54 14.15 0.18
N GLY A 18 -8.27 14.17 0.59
CA GLY A 18 -7.12 13.95 -0.27
C GLY A 18 -6.58 12.51 -0.25
N PHE A 19 -7.13 11.61 0.56
CA PHE A 19 -6.58 10.26 0.69
C PHE A 19 -6.66 9.44 -0.60
N ASP A 20 -7.77 9.53 -1.34
CA ASP A 20 -7.92 8.81 -2.61
C ASP A 20 -6.98 9.38 -3.69
N PHE A 21 -6.81 10.70 -3.71
CA PHE A 21 -5.85 11.37 -4.59
C PHE A 21 -4.42 10.89 -4.31
N LEU A 22 -4.04 10.86 -3.04
CA LEU A 22 -2.72 10.42 -2.64
C LEU A 22 -2.46 8.97 -3.04
N ARG A 23 -3.42 8.07 -2.82
CA ARG A 23 -3.28 6.66 -3.21
C ARG A 23 -3.10 6.48 -4.71
N ILE A 24 -3.92 7.14 -5.53
CA ILE A 24 -3.79 7.00 -6.99
C ILE A 24 -2.51 7.67 -7.51
N GLY A 25 -2.13 8.82 -6.96
CA GLY A 25 -0.90 9.51 -7.32
C GLY A 25 0.35 8.69 -6.96
N LEU A 26 0.35 8.05 -5.80
CA LEU A 26 1.42 7.14 -5.41
C LEU A 26 1.46 5.90 -6.32
N ALA A 27 0.31 5.30 -6.65
CA ALA A 27 0.25 4.15 -7.55
C ALA A 27 0.81 4.50 -8.93
N PHE A 28 0.41 5.65 -9.51
CA PHE A 28 0.90 6.09 -10.82
C PHE A 28 2.40 6.39 -10.79
N SER A 29 2.89 6.99 -9.71
CA SER A 29 4.33 7.24 -9.51
C SER A 29 5.15 5.94 -9.38
N ILE A 30 4.56 4.87 -8.85
CA ILE A 30 5.19 3.54 -8.80
C ILE A 30 5.29 2.96 -10.22
N VAL A 31 4.20 3.00 -11.00
CA VAL A 31 4.23 2.56 -12.41
C VAL A 31 5.29 3.32 -13.19
N LEU A 32 5.39 4.64 -12.99
CA LEU A 32 6.43 5.45 -13.61
C LEU A 32 7.82 4.96 -13.21
N THR A 33 8.08 4.79 -11.91
CA THR A 33 9.39 4.32 -11.44
C THR A 33 9.74 2.95 -12.00
N HIS A 34 8.80 2.00 -12.01
CA HIS A 34 9.00 0.66 -12.56
C HIS A 34 9.21 0.66 -14.07
N SER A 35 8.62 1.59 -14.82
CA SER A 35 8.88 1.72 -16.25
C SER A 35 10.35 2.00 -16.56
N PHE A 36 11.07 2.71 -15.69
CA PHE A 36 12.51 2.91 -15.81
C PHE A 36 13.31 1.70 -15.31
N LEU A 37 12.90 1.10 -14.17
CA LEU A 37 13.61 -0.06 -13.60
C LEU A 37 13.56 -1.30 -14.53
N LEU A 38 12.46 -1.52 -15.24
CA LEU A 38 12.30 -2.66 -16.14
C LEU A 38 12.94 -2.47 -17.53
N THR A 39 13.30 -1.24 -17.90
CA THR A 39 13.88 -0.90 -19.22
C THR A 39 15.39 -0.68 -19.19
N ARG A 40 16.09 -1.24 -18.19
CA ARG A 40 17.56 -1.09 -17.99
C ARG A 40 18.00 0.35 -17.66
N ASN A 41 17.10 1.16 -17.12
CA ASN A 41 17.40 2.53 -16.65
C ASN A 41 17.53 2.59 -15.12
N ASP A 42 17.86 1.48 -14.46
CA ASP A 42 18.03 1.39 -13.01
C ASP A 42 19.19 2.26 -12.50
N ALA A 43 20.30 2.33 -13.25
CA ALA A 43 21.43 3.20 -12.92
C ALA A 43 21.03 4.68 -12.94
N PHE A 44 20.15 5.09 -13.86
CA PHE A 44 19.62 6.45 -13.90
C PHE A 44 18.75 6.75 -12.68
N ILE A 45 17.83 5.85 -12.32
CA ILE A 45 16.98 6.03 -11.14
C ILE A 45 17.82 6.06 -9.87
N ARG A 46 18.71 5.10 -9.67
CA ARG A 46 19.47 4.92 -8.41
C ARG A 46 20.68 5.84 -8.26
N GLY A 47 21.19 6.37 -9.38
CA GLY A 47 22.33 7.27 -9.44
C GLY A 47 21.99 8.76 -9.53
N SER A 48 20.71 9.10 -9.70
CA SER A 48 20.23 10.49 -9.72
C SER A 48 19.31 10.79 -8.55
N VAL A 49 18.82 12.02 -8.43
CA VAL A 49 17.85 12.45 -7.40
C VAL A 49 16.56 11.60 -7.35
N PHE A 50 16.27 10.84 -8.42
CA PHE A 50 15.13 9.94 -8.49
C PHE A 50 15.27 8.70 -7.59
N TRP A 51 16.43 8.42 -6.99
CA TRP A 51 16.59 7.31 -6.04
C TRP A 51 15.59 7.41 -4.88
N PHE A 52 15.24 8.65 -4.53
CA PHE A 52 14.32 8.94 -3.44
C PHE A 52 12.87 8.56 -3.77
N THR A 53 12.48 8.45 -5.04
CA THR A 53 11.13 7.96 -5.39
C THR A 53 11.00 6.50 -5.01
N GLU A 54 12.00 5.66 -5.31
CA GLU A 54 12.06 4.27 -4.88
C GLU A 54 12.08 4.13 -3.35
N TYR A 55 12.75 5.07 -2.66
CA TYR A 55 12.76 5.15 -1.20
C TYR A 55 11.41 5.55 -0.60
N ALA A 56 10.69 6.51 -1.17
CA ALA A 56 9.57 7.17 -0.50
C ALA A 56 8.20 6.56 -0.83
N LEU A 57 7.96 6.12 -2.07
CA LEU A 57 6.61 5.81 -2.55
C LEU A 57 5.91 4.70 -1.75
N VAL A 58 6.58 3.57 -1.53
CA VAL A 58 6.01 2.44 -0.78
C VAL A 58 5.89 2.75 0.71
N PRO A 59 6.89 3.37 1.39
CA PRO A 59 6.70 3.86 2.75
C PRO A 59 5.55 4.85 2.92
N MET A 60 5.29 5.74 1.96
CA MET A 60 4.12 6.63 2.02
C MET A 60 2.80 5.85 1.97
N PHE A 61 2.71 4.79 1.15
CA PHE A 61 1.56 3.87 1.18
C PHE A 61 1.39 3.20 2.53
N PHE A 62 2.47 2.70 3.13
CA PHE A 62 2.43 2.02 4.42
C PHE A 62 2.13 2.99 5.57
N ALA A 63 2.66 4.21 5.53
CA ALA A 63 2.33 5.27 6.47
C ALA A 63 0.85 5.64 6.41
N LEU A 64 0.30 5.82 5.20
CA LEU A 64 -1.12 6.07 4.99
C LEU A 64 -1.97 4.89 5.49
N SER A 65 -1.55 3.66 5.18
CA SER A 65 -2.21 2.44 5.64
C SER A 65 -2.26 2.39 7.17
N GLY A 66 -1.12 2.60 7.85
CA GLY A 66 -1.05 2.64 9.31
C GLY A 66 -1.96 3.69 9.93
N PHE A 67 -1.99 4.90 9.36
CA PHE A 67 -2.85 5.98 9.85
C PHE A 67 -4.35 5.62 9.76
N LEU A 68 -4.80 5.09 8.61
CA LEU A 68 -6.21 4.75 8.39
C LEU A 68 -6.63 3.48 9.13
N ILE A 69 -5.74 2.50 9.20
CA ILE A 69 -5.97 1.22 9.89
C ILE A 69 -6.08 1.42 11.39
N ALA A 70 -5.27 2.31 11.98
CA ALA A 70 -5.39 2.68 13.39
C ALA A 70 -6.82 3.17 13.72
N GLY A 71 -7.41 4.02 12.87
CA GLY A 71 -8.80 4.46 13.04
C GLY A 71 -9.82 3.34 12.88
N SER A 72 -9.60 2.40 11.96
CA SER A 72 -10.47 1.22 11.82
C SER A 72 -10.37 0.27 13.01
N ALA A 73 -9.18 0.06 13.55
CA ALA A 73 -8.91 -0.86 14.65
C ALA A 73 -9.52 -0.40 15.98
N GLN A 74 -9.63 0.92 16.20
CA GLN A 74 -10.31 1.46 17.38
C GLN A 74 -11.83 1.22 17.37
N ARG A 75 -12.43 0.97 16.19
CA ARG A 75 -13.89 0.84 16.03
C ARG A 75 -14.38 -0.58 15.83
N LEU A 76 -13.49 -1.52 15.49
CA LEU A 76 -13.86 -2.88 15.08
C LEU A 76 -13.34 -3.93 16.06
N SER A 77 -14.08 -5.02 16.19
CA SER A 77 -13.57 -6.25 16.81
C SER A 77 -12.48 -6.88 15.93
N LEU A 78 -11.58 -7.66 16.54
CA LEU A 78 -10.48 -8.34 15.83
C LEU A 78 -10.96 -9.19 14.65
N ARG A 79 -12.05 -9.95 14.83
CA ARG A 79 -12.64 -10.77 13.76
C ARG A 79 -13.08 -9.91 12.57
N ASN A 80 -13.85 -8.86 12.82
CA ASN A 80 -14.30 -7.94 11.76
C ASN A 80 -13.13 -7.20 11.11
N PHE A 81 -12.10 -6.86 11.89
CA PHE A 81 -10.88 -6.26 11.38
C PHE A 81 -10.19 -7.18 10.36
N LEU A 82 -9.92 -8.44 10.72
CA LEU A 82 -9.26 -9.40 9.84
C LEU A 82 -10.07 -9.70 8.57
N ILE A 83 -11.39 -9.89 8.68
CA ILE A 83 -12.26 -10.10 7.53
C ILE A 83 -12.16 -8.91 6.56
N ASN A 84 -12.21 -7.67 7.07
CA ASN A 84 -12.11 -6.47 6.23
C ASN A 84 -10.75 -6.28 5.57
N ARG A 85 -9.69 -6.90 6.10
CA ARG A 85 -8.35 -6.87 5.50
C ARG A 85 -8.20 -8.00 4.47
N GLY A 86 -8.67 -9.20 4.80
CA GLY A 86 -8.70 -10.33 3.87
C GLY A 86 -9.50 -10.02 2.60
N LEU A 87 -10.74 -9.51 2.75
CA LEU A 87 -11.59 -9.12 1.61
C LEU A 87 -11.04 -7.94 0.79
N ARG A 88 -10.04 -7.20 1.32
CA ARG A 88 -9.37 -6.11 0.59
C ARG A 88 -8.23 -6.63 -0.28
N ILE A 89 -7.42 -7.57 0.23
CA ILE A 89 -6.20 -8.04 -0.44
C ILE A 89 -6.50 -9.25 -1.33
N VAL A 90 -7.12 -10.28 -0.75
CA VAL A 90 -7.16 -11.63 -1.34
C VAL A 90 -7.86 -11.65 -2.70
N PRO A 91 -8.99 -10.97 -2.94
CA PRO A 91 -9.67 -11.05 -4.23
C PRO A 91 -8.81 -10.55 -5.40
N ALA A 92 -8.27 -9.34 -5.30
CA ALA A 92 -7.44 -8.76 -6.36
C ALA A 92 -6.14 -9.56 -6.55
N LEU A 93 -5.51 -9.99 -5.45
CA LEU A 93 -4.33 -10.84 -5.48
C LEU A 93 -4.60 -12.19 -6.17
N ALA A 94 -5.69 -12.87 -5.83
CA ALA A 94 -6.06 -14.12 -6.48
C ALA A 94 -6.27 -13.95 -7.98
N VAL A 95 -6.91 -12.85 -8.40
CA VAL A 95 -7.09 -12.51 -9.81
C VAL A 95 -5.76 -12.30 -10.52
N ASP A 96 -4.84 -11.53 -9.91
CA ASP A 96 -3.51 -11.30 -10.47
C ASP A 96 -2.77 -12.62 -10.73
N ILE A 97 -2.73 -13.48 -9.71
CA ILE A 97 -2.04 -14.76 -9.78
C ILE A 97 -2.67 -15.69 -10.81
N VAL A 98 -4.00 -15.80 -10.83
CA VAL A 98 -4.72 -16.63 -11.81
C VAL A 98 -4.50 -16.13 -13.23
N VAL A 99 -4.61 -14.81 -13.46
CA VAL A 99 -4.41 -14.21 -14.79
C VAL A 99 -2.95 -14.40 -15.24
N CYS A 100 -1.98 -14.18 -14.35
CA CYS A 100 -0.58 -14.40 -14.65
C CYS A 100 -0.29 -15.86 -14.99
N SER A 101 -0.78 -16.82 -14.20
CA SER A 101 -0.47 -18.24 -14.39
C SER A 101 -1.24 -18.92 -15.51
N LEU A 102 -2.52 -18.59 -15.71
CA LEU A 102 -3.41 -19.31 -16.64
C LEU A 102 -3.63 -18.59 -17.97
N ILE A 103 -3.37 -17.27 -18.04
CA ILE A 103 -3.58 -16.48 -19.26
C ILE A 103 -2.25 -15.96 -19.79
N ILE A 104 -1.55 -15.12 -19.01
CA ILE A 104 -0.31 -14.47 -19.47
C ILE A 104 0.77 -15.52 -19.69
N GLY A 105 0.98 -16.43 -18.73
CA GLY A 105 2.03 -17.44 -18.81
C GLY A 105 1.94 -18.32 -20.06
N PRO A 106 0.80 -18.98 -20.36
CA PRO A 106 0.65 -19.81 -21.56
C PRO A 106 0.76 -19.06 -22.89
N ILE A 107 0.49 -17.75 -22.91
CA ILE A 107 0.64 -16.90 -24.10
C ILE A 107 2.11 -16.52 -24.34
N ILE A 108 2.87 -16.29 -23.26
CA ILE A 108 4.23 -15.75 -23.32
C ILE A 108 5.31 -16.83 -23.23
N THR A 109 5.01 -17.99 -22.66
CA THR A 109 6.01 -19.01 -22.35
C THR A 109 6.73 -19.53 -23.58
N ILE A 110 8.04 -19.74 -23.46
CA ILE A 110 8.88 -20.34 -24.51
C ILE A 110 8.98 -21.88 -24.43
N VAL A 111 8.41 -22.48 -23.38
CA VAL A 111 8.41 -23.94 -23.20
C VAL A 111 7.09 -24.55 -23.70
N TYR A 112 7.09 -25.84 -23.99
CA TYR A 112 5.86 -26.54 -24.39
C TYR A 112 4.80 -26.49 -23.27
N HIS A 113 3.52 -26.34 -23.63
CA HIS A 113 2.43 -26.24 -22.64
C HIS A 113 2.37 -27.46 -21.70
N SER A 114 2.71 -28.65 -22.18
CA SER A 114 2.81 -29.86 -21.36
C SER A 114 3.86 -29.73 -20.26
N GLU A 115 5.00 -29.11 -20.54
CA GLU A 115 6.05 -28.84 -19.57
C GLU A 115 5.64 -27.69 -18.64
N TYR A 116 5.03 -26.63 -19.18
CA TYR A 116 4.56 -25.49 -18.40
C TYR A 116 3.61 -25.88 -17.27
N PHE A 117 2.58 -26.68 -17.57
CA PHE A 117 1.54 -27.06 -16.58
C PHE A 117 1.98 -28.19 -15.63
N THR A 118 3.06 -28.90 -15.93
CA THR A 118 3.60 -29.95 -15.07
C THR A 118 4.79 -29.48 -14.22
N ASP A 119 5.39 -28.34 -14.55
CA ASP A 119 6.53 -27.78 -13.82
C ASP A 119 6.12 -27.35 -12.39
N PRO A 120 6.89 -27.72 -11.34
CA PRO A 120 6.62 -27.31 -9.96
C PRO A 120 6.52 -25.79 -9.74
N ARG A 121 7.18 -24.97 -10.56
CA ARG A 121 7.12 -23.50 -10.47
C ARG A 121 5.72 -22.96 -10.75
N PHE A 122 4.97 -23.59 -11.66
CA PHE A 122 3.58 -23.24 -11.94
C PHE A 122 2.72 -23.35 -10.66
N PHE A 123 2.79 -24.49 -9.98
CA PHE A 123 2.03 -24.72 -8.73
C PHE A 123 2.51 -23.82 -7.58
N LYS A 124 3.82 -23.63 -7.44
CA LYS A 124 4.39 -22.74 -6.42
C LYS A 124 3.95 -21.29 -6.62
N TYR A 125 3.68 -20.87 -7.85
CA TYR A 125 3.20 -19.52 -8.12
C TYR A 125 1.82 -19.24 -7.49
N PHE A 126 0.97 -20.25 -7.29
CA PHE A 126 -0.31 -20.07 -6.57
C PHE A 126 -0.13 -19.79 -5.07
N LEU A 127 1.03 -20.12 -4.49
CA LEU A 127 1.35 -19.80 -3.10
C LEU A 127 1.47 -18.29 -2.85
N ASN A 128 1.63 -17.49 -3.92
CA ASN A 128 1.57 -16.03 -3.84
C ASN A 128 0.25 -15.53 -3.24
N ILE A 129 -0.87 -16.24 -3.44
CA ILE A 129 -2.19 -15.88 -2.86
C ILE A 129 -2.14 -15.90 -1.32
N ALA A 130 -1.33 -16.79 -0.74
CA ALA A 130 -1.11 -16.90 0.69
C ALA A 130 0.01 -15.97 1.21
N GLY A 131 0.62 -15.17 0.34
CA GLY A 131 1.75 -14.30 0.68
C GLY A 131 3.11 -15.00 0.69
N TRP A 132 3.24 -16.20 0.10
CA TRP A 132 4.53 -16.85 -0.11
C TRP A 132 5.04 -16.57 -1.53
N ILE A 133 5.91 -15.57 -1.62
CA ILE A 133 6.20 -14.93 -2.90
C ILE A 133 7.10 -15.77 -3.79
N HIS A 134 6.62 -16.06 -5.00
CA HIS A 134 7.36 -16.70 -6.08
C HIS A 134 7.23 -15.82 -7.32
N TYR A 135 8.35 -15.40 -7.89
CA TYR A 135 8.36 -14.40 -8.95
C TYR A 135 8.29 -14.97 -10.38
N GLU A 136 8.58 -16.26 -10.55
CA GLU A 136 8.85 -16.87 -11.86
C GLU A 136 7.80 -17.91 -12.21
N LEU A 137 7.45 -17.96 -13.49
CA LEU A 137 6.69 -19.02 -14.14
C LEU A 137 7.58 -19.70 -15.20
N PRO A 138 7.35 -20.99 -15.52
CA PRO A 138 8.18 -21.73 -16.46
C PRO A 138 8.24 -21.04 -17.83
N GLY A 139 9.44 -20.65 -18.28
CA GLY A 139 9.65 -20.07 -19.62
C GLY A 139 9.03 -18.68 -19.86
N VAL A 140 8.49 -18.01 -18.84
CA VAL A 140 7.83 -16.71 -19.01
C VAL A 140 8.84 -15.56 -18.89
N PHE A 141 8.79 -14.59 -19.82
CA PHE A 141 9.65 -13.39 -19.86
C PHE A 141 11.17 -13.65 -19.82
N GLN A 142 11.63 -14.80 -20.35
CA GLN A 142 13.05 -15.18 -20.29
C GLN A 142 13.99 -14.17 -20.98
N ASP A 143 13.52 -13.53 -22.05
CA ASP A 143 14.28 -12.55 -22.83
C ASP A 143 14.16 -11.10 -22.30
N ASN A 144 13.27 -10.86 -21.33
CA ASN A 144 13.13 -9.54 -20.72
C ASN A 144 14.30 -9.25 -19.76
N PRO A 145 14.63 -7.97 -19.50
CA PRO A 145 15.67 -7.61 -18.52
C PRO A 145 15.43 -8.16 -17.12
N SER A 146 14.18 -8.40 -16.75
CA SER A 146 13.76 -9.05 -15.52
C SER A 146 12.83 -10.21 -15.86
N GLN A 147 13.12 -11.40 -15.34
CA GLN A 147 12.28 -12.59 -15.52
C GLN A 147 11.13 -12.68 -14.50
N ARG A 148 11.02 -11.71 -13.59
CA ARG A 148 9.95 -11.66 -12.60
C ARG A 148 8.64 -11.30 -13.30
N VAL A 149 7.65 -12.18 -13.19
CA VAL A 149 6.31 -11.99 -13.76
C VAL A 149 5.60 -10.83 -13.07
N ASN A 150 5.65 -10.79 -11.74
CA ASN A 150 5.14 -9.67 -10.96
C ASN A 150 6.11 -9.35 -9.81
N GLY A 151 6.99 -8.39 -10.04
CA GLY A 151 7.90 -7.85 -9.05
C GLY A 151 7.19 -7.12 -7.92
N ALA A 152 6.01 -6.53 -8.13
CA ALA A 152 5.27 -5.74 -7.13
C ALA A 152 4.74 -6.58 -5.94
N LEU A 153 4.68 -7.91 -6.10
CA LEU A 153 4.25 -8.85 -5.06
C LEU A 153 5.11 -8.82 -3.80
N TRP A 154 6.34 -8.29 -3.88
CA TRP A 154 7.28 -8.23 -2.75
C TRP A 154 6.72 -7.51 -1.50
N THR A 155 5.75 -6.61 -1.66
CA THR A 155 5.16 -5.86 -0.53
C THR A 155 4.06 -6.63 0.20
N VAL A 156 3.42 -7.61 -0.45
CA VAL A 156 2.27 -8.34 0.10
C VAL A 156 2.60 -9.03 1.44
N PRO A 157 3.75 -9.73 1.61
CA PRO A 157 4.11 -10.33 2.88
C PRO A 157 4.27 -9.29 4.00
N TRP A 158 4.84 -8.13 3.68
CA TRP A 158 5.01 -7.03 4.64
C TRP A 158 3.68 -6.39 5.01
N GLU A 159 2.73 -6.30 4.08
CA GLU A 159 1.37 -5.83 4.35
C GLU A 159 0.63 -6.80 5.29
N ILE A 160 0.68 -8.10 5.01
CA ILE A 160 0.14 -9.15 5.89
C ILE A 160 0.80 -9.07 7.28
N PHE A 161 2.12 -8.91 7.34
CA PHE A 161 2.85 -8.77 8.60
C PHE A 161 2.43 -7.52 9.39
N CYS A 162 2.19 -6.39 8.72
CA CYS A 162 1.64 -5.19 9.36
C CYS A 162 0.25 -5.45 9.96
N TYR A 163 -0.58 -6.27 9.32
CA TYR A 163 -1.89 -6.65 9.86
C TYR A 163 -1.78 -7.60 11.06
N ILE A 164 -0.78 -8.49 11.07
CA ILE A 164 -0.44 -9.32 12.23
C ILE A 164 0.02 -8.44 13.40
N ILE A 165 0.94 -7.50 13.16
CA ILE A 165 1.39 -6.52 14.17
C ILE A 165 0.19 -5.75 14.72
N MET A 166 -0.67 -5.21 13.84
CA MET A 166 -1.86 -4.46 14.26
C MET A 166 -2.81 -5.31 15.09
N SER A 167 -3.03 -6.57 14.71
CA SER A 167 -3.86 -7.52 15.44
C SER A 167 -3.30 -7.78 16.84
N PHE A 168 -1.99 -7.96 16.95
CA PHE A 168 -1.30 -8.09 18.24
C PHE A 168 -1.48 -6.83 19.11
N LEU A 169 -1.33 -5.63 18.54
CA LEU A 169 -1.54 -4.35 19.24
C LEU A 169 -3.00 -4.16 19.70
N MET A 170 -3.96 -4.73 18.98
CA MET A 170 -5.38 -4.73 19.38
C MET A 170 -5.63 -5.67 20.57
N VAL A 171 -5.12 -6.90 20.51
CA VAL A 171 -5.29 -7.92 21.57
C VAL A 171 -4.62 -7.48 22.88
N THR A 172 -3.40 -6.94 22.79
CA THR A 172 -2.65 -6.43 23.95
C THR A 172 -3.15 -5.07 24.46
N ALA A 173 -4.14 -4.47 23.79
CA ALA A 173 -4.66 -3.14 24.06
C ALA A 173 -3.60 -2.00 24.03
N ILE A 174 -2.39 -2.25 23.51
CA ILE A 174 -1.33 -1.23 23.36
C ILE A 174 -1.83 -0.09 22.48
N VAL A 175 -2.62 -0.40 21.45
CA VAL A 175 -3.23 0.61 20.56
C VAL A 175 -4.16 1.59 21.31
N LYS A 176 -4.65 1.25 22.50
CA LYS A 176 -5.51 2.15 23.30
C LYS A 176 -4.72 3.20 24.07
N THR A 177 -3.40 3.04 24.21
CA THR A 177 -2.55 3.97 24.97
C THR A 177 -1.46 4.56 24.07
N ARG A 178 -1.62 5.83 23.69
CA ARG A 178 -0.69 6.53 22.78
C ARG A 178 0.78 6.44 23.17
N TYR A 179 1.09 6.49 24.47
CA TYR A 179 2.47 6.42 24.96
C TYR A 179 3.05 4.99 24.92
N LYS A 180 2.24 3.95 25.15
CA LYS A 180 2.70 2.56 24.99
C LYS A 180 3.01 2.25 23.53
N LEU A 181 2.15 2.70 22.61
CA LEU A 181 2.39 2.56 21.18
C LEU A 181 3.67 3.30 20.75
N LEU A 182 3.85 4.53 21.23
CA LEU A 182 5.07 5.30 20.97
C LEU A 182 6.31 4.58 21.49
N ALA A 183 6.26 4.03 22.70
CA ALA A 183 7.36 3.27 23.29
C ALA A 183 7.70 2.01 22.48
N VAL A 184 6.70 1.23 22.04
CA VAL A 184 6.92 0.05 21.19
C VAL A 184 7.52 0.44 19.83
N THR A 185 7.03 1.53 19.23
CA THR A 185 7.56 2.03 17.96
C THR A 185 9.00 2.52 18.11
N ALA A 186 9.30 3.26 19.17
CA ALA A 186 10.64 3.71 19.50
C ALA A 186 11.58 2.52 19.77
N ALA A 187 11.12 1.51 20.52
CA ALA A 187 11.88 0.29 20.77
C ALA A 187 12.21 -0.45 19.47
N TYR A 188 11.25 -0.60 18.55
CA TYR A 188 11.50 -1.22 17.24
C TYR A 188 12.60 -0.50 16.45
N ILE A 189 12.56 0.84 16.42
CA ILE A 189 13.57 1.67 15.76
C ILE A 189 14.93 1.53 16.45
N VAL A 190 14.97 1.64 17.78
CA VAL A 190 16.21 1.53 18.58
C VAL A 190 16.85 0.16 18.40
N ILE A 191 16.08 -0.92 18.42
CA ILE A 191 16.60 -2.27 18.13
C ILE A 191 17.21 -2.31 16.73
N GLY A 192 16.56 -1.73 15.72
CA GLY A 192 17.15 -1.65 14.38
C GLY A 192 18.46 -0.86 14.32
N LEU A 193 18.58 0.23 15.08
CA LEU A 193 19.83 0.98 15.21
C LEU A 193 20.93 0.13 15.86
N ILE A 194 20.59 -0.66 16.89
CA ILE A 194 21.52 -1.59 17.54
C ILE A 194 21.95 -2.67 16.56
N VAL A 195 21.04 -3.27 15.79
CA VAL A 195 21.37 -4.27 14.76
C VAL A 195 22.31 -3.69 13.70
N GLN A 196 22.11 -2.43 13.30
CA GLN A 196 22.95 -1.75 12.31
C GLN A 196 24.34 -1.39 12.85
N LYS A 197 24.41 -0.82 14.06
CA LYS A 197 25.66 -0.25 14.62
C LYS A 197 26.47 -1.24 15.43
N MET A 198 25.82 -2.22 16.06
CA MET A 198 26.43 -3.22 16.92
C MET A 198 26.08 -4.65 16.46
N PRO A 199 26.39 -5.01 15.20
CA PRO A 199 26.03 -6.32 14.66
C PRO A 199 26.75 -7.50 15.35
N TYR A 200 27.79 -7.22 16.14
CA TYR A 200 28.55 -8.21 16.93
C TYR A 200 27.79 -8.69 18.18
N LEU A 201 26.76 -7.96 18.62
CA LEU A 201 25.91 -8.37 19.75
C LEU A 201 24.94 -9.51 19.39
N PHE A 202 24.79 -9.81 18.09
CA PHE A 202 23.89 -10.84 17.61
C PHE A 202 24.68 -12.09 17.20
N PRO A 203 24.36 -13.27 17.75
CA PRO A 203 24.97 -14.53 17.31
C PRO A 203 24.82 -14.74 15.81
N GLY A 204 25.77 -15.48 15.20
CA GLY A 204 25.81 -15.71 13.75
C GLY A 204 24.51 -16.29 13.18
N SER A 205 23.81 -17.14 13.94
CA SER A 205 22.51 -17.72 13.56
C SER A 205 21.35 -16.72 13.59
N VAL A 206 21.38 -15.74 14.50
CA VAL A 206 20.29 -14.76 14.70
C VAL A 206 20.49 -13.52 13.83
N LYS A 207 21.74 -13.17 13.50
CA LYS A 207 22.11 -11.97 12.75
C LYS A 207 21.38 -11.82 11.41
N PRO A 208 21.21 -12.85 10.56
CA PRO A 208 20.44 -12.73 9.31
C PRO A 208 18.97 -12.37 9.56
N ILE A 209 18.35 -13.01 10.56
CA ILE A 209 16.95 -12.77 10.93
C ILE A 209 16.78 -11.35 11.47
N ALA A 210 17.68 -10.90 12.34
CA ALA A 210 17.67 -9.54 12.86
C ALA A 210 17.83 -8.49 11.74
N ARG A 211 18.76 -8.71 10.81
CA ARG A 211 18.91 -7.83 9.64
C ARG A 211 17.66 -7.82 8.76
N PHE A 212 17.05 -8.99 8.53
CA PHE A 212 15.81 -9.09 7.77
C PHE A 212 14.66 -8.30 8.44
N LEU A 213 14.47 -8.45 9.74
CA LEU A 213 13.36 -7.82 10.46
C LEU A 213 13.52 -6.32 10.73
N PHE A 214 14.76 -5.82 10.85
CA PHE A 214 15.02 -4.45 11.30
C PHE A 214 15.82 -3.59 10.33
N MET A 215 16.58 -4.16 9.39
CA MET A 215 17.42 -3.40 8.44
C MET A 215 16.99 -3.55 6.98
N SER A 216 16.26 -4.59 6.61
CA SER A 216 15.85 -4.82 5.22
C SER A 216 14.99 -3.67 4.65
N ARG A 217 14.92 -3.58 3.31
CA ARG A 217 13.97 -2.71 2.61
C ARG A 217 12.52 -2.87 3.12
N GLY A 218 12.11 -4.09 3.47
CA GLY A 218 10.78 -4.36 4.00
C GLY A 218 10.56 -3.87 5.44
N SER A 219 11.59 -3.91 6.29
CA SER A 219 11.51 -3.35 7.64
C SER A 219 11.25 -1.85 7.67
N GLN A 220 11.67 -1.12 6.62
CA GLN A 220 11.34 0.29 6.41
C GLN A 220 9.81 0.50 6.31
N LEU A 221 9.11 -0.44 5.68
CA LEU A 221 7.64 -0.41 5.53
C LEU A 221 6.95 -0.57 6.88
N ILE A 222 7.47 -1.45 7.74
CA ILE A 222 6.99 -1.61 9.12
C ILE A 222 7.20 -0.31 9.90
N THR A 223 8.37 0.32 9.80
CA THR A 223 8.62 1.62 10.44
C THR A 223 7.60 2.66 9.98
N ALA A 224 7.38 2.79 8.67
CA ALA A 224 6.41 3.75 8.12
C ALA A 224 4.99 3.47 8.59
N PHE A 225 4.56 2.20 8.59
CA PHE A 225 3.27 1.78 9.10
C PHE A 225 3.09 2.13 10.58
N MET A 226 4.07 1.79 11.42
CA MET A 226 4.02 2.07 12.86
C MET A 226 3.98 3.57 13.14
N MET A 227 4.78 4.36 12.43
CA MET A 227 4.76 5.82 12.55
C MET A 227 3.44 6.43 12.07
N GLY A 228 2.79 5.84 11.06
CA GLY A 228 1.43 6.18 10.67
C GLY A 228 0.40 5.95 11.77
N ILE A 229 0.48 4.81 12.48
CA ILE A 229 -0.39 4.53 13.64
C ILE A 229 -0.14 5.54 14.76
N VAL A 230 1.14 5.85 15.05
CA VAL A 230 1.49 6.88 16.05
C VAL A 230 0.91 8.24 15.66
N ALA A 231 1.04 8.66 14.39
CA ALA A 231 0.46 9.90 13.91
C ALA A 231 -1.06 9.95 14.11
N PHE A 232 -1.76 8.83 13.91
CA PHE A 232 -3.20 8.75 14.18
C PHE A 232 -3.55 8.90 15.67
N GLN A 233 -2.75 8.31 16.57
CA GLN A 233 -2.95 8.44 18.02
C GLN A 233 -2.68 9.86 18.54
N PHE A 234 -1.72 10.55 17.93
CA PHE A 234 -1.37 11.93 18.27
C PHE A 234 -2.08 12.97 17.41
N LYS A 235 -3.09 12.59 16.60
CA LYS A 235 -3.78 13.49 15.67
C LYS A 235 -4.33 14.77 16.31
N ALA A 236 -4.76 14.70 17.57
CA ALA A 236 -5.29 15.86 18.30
C ALA A 236 -4.23 16.91 18.64
N VAL A 237 -2.93 16.54 18.62
CA VAL A 237 -1.81 17.43 18.99
C VAL A 237 -1.00 17.83 17.77
N ILE A 238 -0.92 16.97 16.74
CA ILE A 238 -0.15 17.27 15.53
C ILE A 238 -0.84 18.41 14.76
N PRO A 239 -0.19 19.56 14.56
CA PRO A 239 -0.82 20.69 13.89
C PRO A 239 -0.83 20.48 12.38
N TYR A 240 -1.94 20.82 11.74
CA TYR A 240 -2.10 20.97 10.30
C TYR A 240 -1.50 22.30 9.86
N SER A 241 -0.17 22.33 9.64
CA SER A 241 0.61 23.53 9.39
C SER A 241 1.35 23.45 8.06
N ARG A 242 1.16 24.45 7.20
CA ARG A 242 1.91 24.58 5.94
C ARG A 242 3.41 24.79 6.18
N TRP A 243 3.80 25.39 7.30
CA TRP A 243 5.21 25.57 7.67
C TRP A 243 5.88 24.26 8.05
N LEU A 244 5.20 23.41 8.83
CA LEU A 244 5.73 22.08 9.13
C LEU A 244 5.75 21.18 7.88
N PHE A 245 4.77 21.35 6.99
CA PHE A 245 4.79 20.68 5.69
C PHE A 245 6.02 21.09 4.88
N ALA A 246 6.30 22.39 4.75
CA ALA A 246 7.48 22.90 4.07
C ALA A 246 8.79 22.41 4.75
N ALA A 247 8.85 22.39 6.09
CA ALA A 247 9.99 21.86 6.82
C ALA A 247 10.19 20.36 6.58
N ALA A 248 9.13 19.55 6.56
CA ALA A 248 9.19 18.14 6.23
C ALA A 248 9.67 17.92 4.79
N CYS A 249 9.19 18.72 3.83
CA CYS A 249 9.67 18.70 2.45
C CYS A 249 11.15 19.08 2.36
N LEU A 250 11.59 20.08 3.14
CA LEU A 250 13.00 20.48 3.21
C LEU A 250 13.88 19.34 3.76
N VAL A 251 13.42 18.63 4.79
CA VAL A 251 14.12 17.44 5.29
C VAL A 251 14.27 16.37 4.21
N CYS A 252 13.21 16.10 3.43
CA CYS A 252 13.28 15.19 2.30
C CYS A 252 14.24 15.70 1.20
N LEU A 253 14.24 16.99 0.91
CA LEU A 253 15.16 17.60 -0.05
C LEU A 253 16.62 17.47 0.39
N VAL A 254 16.91 17.78 1.66
CA VAL A 254 18.25 17.58 2.24
C VAL A 254 18.64 16.11 2.18
N ALA A 255 17.72 15.19 2.48
CA ALA A 255 17.98 13.76 2.34
C ALA A 255 18.32 13.36 0.90
N ILE A 256 17.60 13.87 -0.10
CA ILE A 256 17.89 13.64 -1.54
C ILE A 256 19.32 14.06 -1.90
N LEU A 257 19.79 15.19 -1.37
CA LEU A 257 21.08 15.78 -1.71
C LEU A 257 22.25 15.20 -0.91
N THR A 258 22.00 14.66 0.28
CA THR A 258 23.06 14.20 1.21
C THR A 258 23.15 12.69 1.35
N LEU A 259 22.10 11.96 0.96
CA LEU A 259 22.05 10.50 0.98
C LEU A 259 22.01 9.95 -0.46
N ASP A 260 22.19 8.63 -0.58
CA ASP A 260 22.13 7.90 -1.84
C ASP A 260 21.15 6.72 -1.76
N SER A 261 21.07 5.92 -2.82
CA SER A 261 20.21 4.73 -2.88
C SER A 261 20.49 3.68 -1.78
N ARG A 262 21.66 3.68 -1.14
CA ARG A 262 21.99 2.77 -0.02
C ARG A 262 21.21 3.16 1.25
N ALA A 263 20.67 4.37 1.30
CA ALA A 263 19.84 4.86 2.39
C ALA A 263 18.57 4.00 2.60
N VAL A 264 18.12 3.24 1.59
CA VAL A 264 17.00 2.28 1.69
C VAL A 264 17.27 1.20 2.76
N GLU A 265 18.52 0.74 2.89
CA GLU A 265 18.91 -0.29 3.86
C GLU A 265 19.43 0.28 5.17
N SER A 266 19.49 1.61 5.28
CA SER A 266 19.93 2.29 6.48
C SER A 266 18.77 2.46 7.46
N VAL A 267 19.03 2.27 8.74
CA VAL A 267 18.05 2.52 9.82
C VAL A 267 18.21 3.94 10.38
N ILE A 268 19.42 4.50 10.34
CA ILE A 268 19.74 5.79 10.96
C ILE A 268 18.95 6.98 10.39
N ASN A 269 18.63 6.96 9.10
CA ASN A 269 17.85 7.99 8.41
C ASN A 269 16.34 7.84 8.64
N ARG A 270 15.86 6.65 9.00
CA ARG A 270 14.42 6.35 9.10
C ARG A 270 13.68 7.26 10.09
N PRO A 271 14.17 7.51 11.32
CA PRO A 271 13.44 8.34 12.29
C PRO A 271 13.18 9.76 11.79
N ILE A 272 14.04 10.29 10.92
CA ILE A 272 13.93 11.66 10.41
C ILE A 272 13.14 11.67 9.09
N VAL A 273 13.58 10.86 8.12
CA VAL A 273 13.01 10.87 6.77
C VAL A 273 11.61 10.25 6.76
N ILE A 274 11.39 9.11 7.42
CA ILE A 274 10.07 8.47 7.44
C ILE A 274 9.07 9.32 8.23
N THR A 275 9.48 9.96 9.34
CA THR A 275 8.59 10.89 10.07
C THR A 275 8.15 12.05 9.18
N SER A 276 9.08 12.59 8.39
CA SER A 276 8.78 13.65 7.42
C SER A 276 7.81 13.14 6.33
N LEU A 277 8.05 11.95 5.78
CA LEU A 277 7.15 11.32 4.82
C LEU A 277 5.76 11.04 5.41
N VAL A 278 5.66 10.60 6.67
CA VAL A 278 4.38 10.38 7.37
C VAL A 278 3.63 11.71 7.50
N TYR A 279 4.30 12.78 7.92
CA TYR A 279 3.68 14.10 8.03
C TYR A 279 3.17 14.60 6.67
N ILE A 280 4.01 14.52 5.62
CA ILE A 280 3.65 14.89 4.23
C ILE A 280 2.44 14.07 3.76
N THR A 281 2.48 12.76 3.96
CA THR A 281 1.42 11.81 3.56
C THR A 281 0.09 12.18 4.21
N VAL A 282 0.07 12.37 5.53
CA VAL A 282 -1.15 12.71 6.26
C VAL A 282 -1.62 14.12 5.92
N PHE A 283 -0.71 15.08 5.79
CA PHE A 283 -1.03 16.46 5.42
C PHE A 283 -1.72 16.53 4.05
N ILE A 284 -1.15 15.88 3.02
CA ILE A 284 -1.77 15.80 1.69
C ILE A 284 -3.12 15.09 1.77
N GLY A 285 -3.20 13.98 2.51
CA GLY A 285 -4.42 13.22 2.69
C GLY A 285 -5.57 13.98 3.37
N LEU A 286 -5.26 14.93 4.25
CA LEU A 286 -6.21 15.83 4.91
C LEU A 286 -6.54 17.08 4.09
N SER A 287 -5.76 17.36 3.04
CA SER A 287 -5.94 18.54 2.20
C SER A 287 -6.99 18.28 1.13
N GLU A 288 -7.79 19.31 0.82
CA GLU A 288 -8.71 19.27 -0.31
C GLU A 288 -7.90 19.34 -1.60
N VAL A 289 -7.79 18.20 -2.31
CA VAL A 289 -7.10 18.12 -3.59
C VAL A 289 -8.13 17.81 -4.68
N PRO A 290 -8.13 18.53 -5.82
CA PRO A 290 -9.03 18.22 -6.92
C PRO A 290 -8.65 16.85 -7.51
N ILE A 291 -9.48 15.85 -7.25
CA ILE A 291 -9.40 14.54 -7.88
C ILE A 291 -10.55 14.40 -8.90
N PRO A 292 -10.28 13.92 -10.12
CA PRO A 292 -11.33 13.64 -11.09
C PRO A 292 -12.40 12.72 -10.49
N ALA A 293 -13.67 13.01 -10.76
CA ALA A 293 -14.80 12.27 -10.19
C ALA A 293 -14.74 10.76 -10.47
N PHE A 294 -14.10 10.35 -11.57
CA PHE A 294 -13.84 8.95 -11.90
C PHE A 294 -13.13 8.20 -10.76
N PHE A 295 -12.05 8.76 -10.23
CA PHE A 295 -11.26 8.12 -9.16
C PHE A 295 -11.95 8.15 -7.79
N ARG A 296 -13.09 8.84 -7.65
CA ARG A 296 -13.94 8.76 -6.45
C ARG A 296 -14.91 7.57 -6.49
N LYS A 297 -15.08 6.90 -7.64
CA LYS A 297 -16.06 5.81 -7.83
C LYS A 297 -15.56 4.42 -7.38
N GLY A 298 -14.27 4.26 -7.11
CA GLY A 298 -13.69 2.98 -6.71
C GLY A 298 -12.26 3.10 -6.16
N ASP A 299 -11.81 2.08 -5.43
CA ASP A 299 -10.44 2.00 -4.89
C ASP A 299 -9.49 1.37 -5.92
N TYR A 300 -9.30 2.04 -7.07
CA TYR A 300 -8.47 1.53 -8.17
C TYR A 300 -6.98 1.48 -7.84
N SER A 301 -6.54 2.21 -6.81
CA SER A 301 -5.14 2.38 -6.46
C SER A 301 -4.43 1.05 -6.19
N TYR A 302 -5.10 0.12 -5.50
CA TYR A 302 -4.56 -1.19 -5.19
C TYR A 302 -4.43 -2.05 -6.45
N GLY A 303 -5.47 -2.08 -7.29
CA GLY A 303 -5.42 -2.80 -8.57
C GLY A 303 -4.33 -2.27 -9.50
N VAL A 304 -4.16 -0.95 -9.63
CA VAL A 304 -3.08 -0.36 -10.43
C VAL A 304 -1.71 -0.78 -9.88
N TYR A 305 -1.54 -0.70 -8.56
CA TYR A 305 -0.30 -1.15 -7.91
C TYR A 305 -0.05 -2.66 -8.11
N LEU A 306 -1.08 -3.49 -8.15
CA LEU A 306 -0.89 -4.93 -8.28
C LEU A 306 -0.63 -5.35 -9.73
N TYR A 307 -1.45 -4.86 -10.66
CA TYR A 307 -1.47 -5.32 -12.05
C TYR A 307 -0.44 -4.63 -12.95
N HIS A 308 0.24 -3.56 -12.52
CA HIS A 308 1.14 -2.86 -13.45
C HIS A 308 2.31 -3.70 -13.94
N ASP A 309 3.01 -4.43 -13.05
CA ASP A 309 4.28 -5.08 -13.39
C ASP A 309 4.13 -6.16 -14.48
N PRO A 310 3.16 -7.09 -14.41
CA PRO A 310 2.93 -8.04 -15.50
C PRO A 310 2.63 -7.38 -16.83
N PHE A 311 1.86 -6.28 -16.83
CA PHE A 311 1.49 -5.59 -18.05
C PHE A 311 2.66 -4.79 -18.65
N LEU A 312 3.51 -4.19 -17.80
CA LEU A 312 4.78 -3.60 -18.28
C LEU A 312 5.68 -4.67 -18.93
N GLN A 313 5.77 -5.85 -18.32
CA GLN A 313 6.55 -6.98 -18.86
C GLN A 313 5.99 -7.50 -20.20
N ILE A 314 4.66 -7.57 -20.36
CA ILE A 314 4.00 -7.90 -21.63
C ILE A 314 4.41 -6.91 -22.73
N TRP A 315 4.34 -5.60 -22.45
CA TRP A 315 4.71 -4.58 -23.42
C TRP A 315 6.18 -4.68 -23.83
N ILE A 316 7.08 -4.87 -22.85
CA ILE A 316 8.51 -5.08 -23.11
C ILE A 316 8.73 -6.33 -23.99
N SER A 317 8.06 -7.44 -23.67
CA SER A 317 8.20 -8.70 -24.40
C SER A 317 7.67 -8.59 -25.83
N ALA A 318 6.56 -7.88 -26.05
CA ALA A 318 5.96 -7.71 -27.36
C ALA A 318 6.74 -6.74 -28.27
N PHE A 319 7.33 -5.68 -27.71
CA PHE A 319 8.02 -4.64 -28.50
C PHE A 319 9.36 -4.22 -27.87
N PRO A 320 10.34 -5.14 -27.72
CA PRO A 320 11.60 -4.86 -27.03
C PRO A 320 12.41 -3.74 -27.71
N SER A 321 12.35 -3.64 -29.05
CA SER A 321 13.02 -2.58 -29.81
C SER A 321 12.47 -1.18 -29.51
N VAL A 322 11.21 -1.06 -29.09
CA VAL A 322 10.57 0.22 -28.74
C VAL A 322 10.90 0.63 -27.31
N PHE A 323 10.88 -0.32 -26.38
CA PHE A 323 10.96 -0.01 -24.96
C PHE A 323 12.38 -0.14 -24.36
N LEU A 324 13.27 -0.96 -24.95
CA LEU A 324 14.61 -1.20 -24.40
C LEU A 324 15.73 -0.39 -25.10
N TYR A 325 15.54 0.01 -26.36
CA TYR A 325 16.63 0.55 -27.20
C TYR A 325 16.62 2.08 -27.40
N PRO A 326 15.49 2.81 -27.31
CA PRO A 326 15.51 4.26 -27.13
C PRO A 326 15.68 4.63 -25.65
N LYS A 327 16.50 5.65 -25.33
CA LYS A 327 16.60 6.21 -23.97
C LYS A 327 15.24 6.68 -23.40
N TYR A 328 14.29 7.00 -24.28
CA TYR A 328 12.92 7.40 -23.92
C TYR A 328 11.94 6.21 -23.81
N GLY A 329 12.41 4.98 -24.02
CA GLY A 329 11.58 3.77 -23.99
C GLY A 329 10.86 3.56 -22.65
N ALA A 330 11.49 3.97 -21.54
CA ALA A 330 10.86 3.99 -20.22
C ALA A 330 9.58 4.85 -20.18
N LEU A 331 9.63 6.07 -20.72
CA LEU A 331 8.48 6.96 -20.73
C LEU A 331 7.39 6.44 -21.68
N ALA A 332 7.77 5.91 -22.85
CA ALA A 332 6.83 5.25 -23.74
C ALA A 332 6.13 4.07 -23.07
N LEU A 333 6.88 3.26 -22.32
CA LEU A 333 6.36 2.13 -21.56
C LEU A 333 5.39 2.60 -20.47
N TYR A 334 5.67 3.70 -19.75
CA TYR A 334 4.73 4.29 -18.81
C TYR A 334 3.44 4.74 -19.49
N LEU A 335 3.53 5.41 -20.64
CA LEU A 335 2.38 5.94 -21.37
C LEU A 335 1.41 4.86 -21.85
N VAL A 336 1.90 3.67 -22.20
CA VAL A 336 1.03 2.52 -22.60
C VAL A 336 0.69 1.60 -21.43
N GLY A 337 1.65 1.41 -20.51
CA GLY A 337 1.53 0.51 -19.38
C GLY A 337 0.56 1.01 -18.31
N LEU A 338 0.57 2.32 -18.01
CA LEU A 338 -0.36 2.88 -17.03
C LEU A 338 -1.83 2.75 -17.46
N PRO A 339 -2.25 3.14 -18.68
CA PRO A 339 -3.62 2.90 -19.13
C PRO A 339 -4.00 1.42 -19.15
N SER A 340 -3.07 0.54 -19.53
CA SER A 340 -3.29 -0.91 -19.52
C SER A 340 -3.57 -1.44 -18.11
N ALA A 341 -2.70 -1.10 -17.16
CA ALA A 341 -2.86 -1.48 -15.75
C ALA A 341 -4.13 -0.89 -15.13
N LEU A 342 -4.45 0.37 -15.46
CA LEU A 342 -5.67 1.04 -14.99
C LEU A 342 -6.92 0.38 -15.55
N ALA A 343 -6.95 0.02 -16.83
CA ALA A 343 -8.09 -0.67 -17.43
C ALA A 343 -8.39 -1.98 -16.70
N VAL A 344 -7.36 -2.78 -16.44
CA VAL A 344 -7.51 -4.06 -15.72
C VAL A 344 -7.88 -3.86 -14.26
N ALA A 345 -7.30 -2.87 -13.58
CA ALA A 345 -7.69 -2.49 -12.22
C ALA A 345 -9.17 -2.08 -12.14
N VAL A 346 -9.66 -1.34 -13.14
CA VAL A 346 -11.07 -0.94 -13.22
C VAL A 346 -11.97 -2.14 -13.46
N LEU A 347 -11.59 -3.07 -14.35
CA LEU A 347 -12.34 -4.30 -14.59
C LEU A 347 -12.39 -5.18 -13.33
N SER A 348 -11.23 -5.47 -12.72
CA SER A 348 -11.13 -6.23 -11.47
C SER A 348 -12.02 -5.62 -10.37
N TRP A 349 -11.96 -4.29 -10.21
CA TRP A 349 -12.74 -3.62 -9.18
C TRP A 349 -14.24 -3.83 -9.35
N HIS A 350 -14.77 -3.63 -10.56
CA HIS A 350 -16.22 -3.68 -10.79
C HIS A 350 -16.77 -5.11 -10.85
N PHE A 351 -16.01 -6.05 -11.39
CA PHE A 351 -16.47 -7.43 -11.59
C PHE A 351 -16.16 -8.37 -10.42
N ILE A 352 -15.16 -8.05 -9.60
CA ILE A 352 -14.65 -8.99 -8.59
C ILE A 352 -14.60 -8.34 -7.21
N GLU A 353 -13.81 -7.29 -7.03
CA GLU A 353 -13.55 -6.74 -5.70
C GLU A 353 -14.79 -6.07 -5.09
N LYS A 354 -15.48 -5.20 -5.82
CA LYS A 354 -16.66 -4.48 -5.35
C LYS A 354 -17.82 -5.43 -5.00
N PRO A 355 -18.16 -6.45 -5.83
CA PRO A 355 -19.14 -7.47 -5.45
C PRO A 355 -18.76 -8.21 -4.17
N ILE A 356 -17.51 -8.68 -4.05
CA ILE A 356 -17.03 -9.42 -2.87
C ILE A 356 -17.06 -8.55 -1.61
N LEU A 357 -16.66 -7.28 -1.71
CA LEU A 357 -16.79 -6.31 -0.63
C LEU A 357 -18.25 -6.02 -0.27
N GLY A 358 -19.17 -6.10 -1.24
CA GLY A 358 -20.61 -5.99 -1.01
C GLY A 358 -21.18 -7.14 -0.16
N LEU A 359 -20.64 -8.35 -0.29
CA LEU A 359 -21.02 -9.53 0.52
C LEU A 359 -20.68 -9.35 2.00
N ARG A 360 -19.77 -8.43 2.35
CA ARG A 360 -19.44 -8.07 3.74
C ARG A 360 -20.67 -7.72 4.58
N LYS A 361 -21.71 -7.12 3.99
CA LYS A 361 -22.96 -6.82 4.71
C LYS A 361 -23.63 -8.08 5.29
N LYS A 362 -23.40 -9.25 4.70
CA LYS A 362 -23.91 -10.55 5.20
C LYS A 362 -23.01 -11.18 6.28
N PHE A 363 -21.72 -10.85 6.33
CA PHE A 363 -20.74 -11.46 7.24
C PHE A 363 -20.32 -10.58 8.43
N SER A 364 -20.61 -9.27 8.38
CA SER A 364 -20.37 -8.36 9.50
C SER A 364 -21.62 -8.27 10.37
N PHE A 365 -21.63 -8.99 11.50
CA PHE A 365 -22.71 -9.02 12.48
C PHE A 365 -23.19 -7.63 12.95
N ILE A 366 -22.35 -6.58 12.82
CA ILE A 366 -22.68 -5.19 13.19
C ILE A 366 -23.58 -4.51 12.14
N ALA A 367 -23.54 -4.92 10.86
CA ALA A 367 -24.47 -4.40 9.85
C ALA A 367 -25.91 -4.90 10.09
N GLN A 368 -26.04 -6.07 10.71
CA GLN A 368 -27.33 -6.66 11.05
C GLN A 368 -28.00 -5.91 12.22
N VAL A 369 -27.22 -5.39 13.18
CA VAL A 369 -27.75 -4.61 14.31
C VAL A 369 -28.21 -3.21 13.86
N ARG A 370 -27.50 -2.54 12.95
CA ARG A 370 -27.95 -1.27 12.36
C ARG A 370 -29.16 -1.42 11.42
N GLY A 371 -29.25 -2.55 10.70
CA GLY A 371 -30.42 -2.84 9.86
C GLY A 371 -31.71 -3.07 10.64
N VAL A 372 -31.62 -3.42 11.93
CA VAL A 372 -32.78 -3.57 12.83
C VAL A 372 -33.20 -2.23 13.44
N GLU A 373 -32.27 -1.32 13.71
CA GLU A 373 -32.60 0.05 14.18
C GLU A 373 -33.23 0.91 13.07
N ASP A 374 -32.72 0.84 11.84
CA ASP A 374 -33.30 1.54 10.68
C ASP A 374 -34.68 0.96 10.29
N GLY A 375 -34.92 -0.33 10.54
CA GLY A 375 -36.21 -0.99 10.28
C GLY A 375 -37.31 -0.61 11.28
N ASN A 376 -36.95 -0.17 12.49
CA ASN A 376 -37.91 0.15 13.56
C ASN A 376 -38.35 1.64 13.54
N GLN A 377 -37.62 2.52 12.83
CA GLN A 377 -38.03 3.91 12.62
C GLN A 377 -39.00 4.08 11.44
N ALA A 378 -38.95 3.19 10.44
CA ALA A 378 -39.87 3.22 9.30
C ALA A 378 -41.33 2.82 9.64
N GLY A 379 -41.59 2.31 10.85
CA GLY A 379 -42.91 1.85 11.29
C GLY A 379 -43.72 2.83 12.13
N ARG A 380 -43.19 4.02 12.48
CA ARG A 380 -43.86 4.97 13.41
C ARG A 380 -44.32 6.30 12.79
N GLU A 381 -44.05 6.55 11.53
CA GLU A 381 -44.49 7.77 10.82
C GLU A 381 -45.70 7.48 9.91
N SER A 382 -46.84 7.10 10.49
CA SER A 382 -48.12 7.12 9.75
C SER A 382 -49.32 7.23 10.69
N ASN A 383 -49.40 8.30 11.50
CA ASN A 383 -50.68 8.82 11.99
C ASN A 383 -50.49 10.12 12.76
N VAL A 384 -50.44 11.25 12.05
CA VAL A 384 -50.80 12.56 12.63
C VAL A 384 -51.64 13.30 11.60
N ARG A 385 -52.95 13.37 11.83
CA ARG A 385 -53.88 14.21 11.06
C ARG A 385 -53.68 15.69 11.45
N PRO A 386 -53.80 16.64 10.52
CA PRO A 386 -53.68 18.06 10.85
C PRO A 386 -54.96 18.58 11.52
N ILE A 387 -54.80 19.30 12.63
CA ILE A 387 -55.86 20.06 13.30
C ILE A 387 -56.06 21.35 12.50
N ALA A 388 -57.27 21.54 11.97
CA ALA A 388 -57.68 22.78 11.34
C ALA A 388 -58.02 23.83 12.41
N VAL A 389 -57.41 25.01 12.28
CA VAL A 389 -57.79 26.21 13.03
C VAL A 389 -58.98 26.86 12.32
N LYS A 390 -60.09 27.05 13.05
CA LYS A 390 -61.13 28.03 12.71
C LYS A 390 -61.56 28.75 13.98
N SER A 391 -61.47 30.09 13.88
CA SER A 391 -62.11 31.17 14.65
C SER A 391 -62.12 31.05 16.17
#